data_AF-A0A1W2CZP4-F1
#
_entry.id   AF-A0A1W2CZP4-F1
#
_cell.length_a   1.000
_cell.length_b   1.000
_cell.length_c   1.000
_cell.angle_alpha   90.00
_cell.angle_beta   90.00
_cell.angle_gamma   90.00
#
_symmetry.space_group_name_H-M   'P 1'
#
loop_
_entity.id
_entity.type
_entity.pdbx_description
1 polymer ?
#
loop_
_entity_poly.entity_id
_entity_poly.type
_entity_poly.pdbx_seq_one_letter_code
_entity_poly.pdbx_strand_id
1 'polypeptide(L)'
;MAEPTSNPTSSTVQAWELGIRLKQRREELGMTVAAAGKATGVGGPNLSAIESGKRKLAAFKLPDVAQVYELYDHEVSYLERLRAGADRREWYHDYEHIYSDEFIRFLGLEAGAARVQIYQSEVIPGLLQTADYARAMIKGGGPYIRPVDVDQRVESRLRRQRRLSGDNSLDISVVLGQAALLQRVGGSAVLRAQLEHLIELAAEQVDVRVMPFTAGAHPLIGNSAELFTFASSRLPKVLWQETVTSQALVDKRSKVLEATASLDDAMERALNRKDSLALIREVLRELE
;
A
#
# COMPACT_ATOMS: atom_id res chain seq x y z
N MET A 1 13.04 -22.82 11.23
CA MET A 1 13.35 -21.39 11.51
C MET A 1 12.12 -20.79 12.15
N ALA A 2 12.24 -20.20 13.34
CA ALA A 2 11.12 -19.57 14.02
C ALA A 2 10.55 -18.43 13.15
N GLU A 3 9.23 -18.43 12.95
CA GLU A 3 8.51 -17.39 12.23
C GLU A 3 8.62 -16.07 13.01
N PRO A 4 8.92 -14.93 12.36
CA PRO A 4 8.96 -13.65 13.05
C PRO A 4 7.57 -13.35 13.62
N THR A 5 7.52 -13.15 14.93
CA THR A 5 6.32 -12.81 15.69
C THR A 5 5.75 -11.45 15.27
N SER A 6 4.49 -11.49 14.87
CA SER A 6 3.44 -10.46 15.00
C SER A 6 3.70 -9.06 14.44
N ASN A 7 3.74 -8.93 13.11
CA ASN A 7 3.06 -7.77 12.50
C ASN A 7 1.59 -8.13 12.28
N PRO A 8 0.61 -7.31 12.71
CA PRO A 8 -0.78 -7.54 12.39
C PRO A 8 -0.95 -7.50 10.87
N THR A 9 -1.06 -8.70 10.29
CA THR A 9 -1.15 -8.87 8.84
C THR A 9 -2.62 -8.73 8.46
N SER A 10 -2.91 -7.79 7.55
CA SER A 10 -4.28 -7.52 7.09
C SER A 10 -4.90 -8.75 6.44
N SER A 11 -6.24 -8.85 6.45
CA SER A 11 -6.94 -9.94 5.78
C SER A 11 -6.55 -10.09 4.30
N THR A 12 -6.34 -8.96 3.60
CA THR A 12 -5.84 -8.93 2.22
C THR A 12 -4.46 -9.57 2.06
N VAL A 13 -3.49 -9.23 2.92
CA VAL A 13 -2.15 -9.81 2.84
C VAL A 13 -2.17 -11.29 3.17
N GLN A 14 -2.99 -11.73 4.13
CA GLN A 14 -3.14 -13.15 4.45
C GLN A 14 -3.77 -13.96 3.32
N ALA A 15 -4.80 -13.42 2.66
CA ALA A 15 -5.39 -14.04 1.48
C ALA A 15 -4.37 -14.19 0.35
N TRP A 16 -3.52 -13.18 0.17
CA TRP A 16 -2.50 -13.18 -0.86
C TRP A 16 -1.35 -14.15 -0.55
N GLU A 17 -0.88 -14.20 0.70
CA GLU A 17 0.14 -15.17 1.12
C GLU A 17 -0.35 -16.62 0.98
N LEU A 18 -1.61 -16.88 1.36
CA LEU A 18 -2.25 -18.17 1.14
C LEU A 18 -2.22 -18.52 -0.35
N GLY A 19 -2.65 -17.60 -1.21
CA GLY A 19 -2.66 -17.77 -2.67
C GLY A 19 -1.28 -18.08 -3.25
N ILE A 20 -0.25 -17.34 -2.84
CA ILE A 20 1.14 -17.55 -3.29
C ILE A 20 1.65 -18.93 -2.87
N ARG A 21 1.40 -19.35 -1.63
CA ARG A 21 1.84 -20.66 -1.14
C ARG A 21 1.15 -21.81 -1.85
N LEU A 22 -0.16 -21.69 -2.09
CA LEU A 22 -0.92 -22.66 -2.88
C LEU A 22 -0.41 -22.73 -4.32
N LYS A 23 -0.19 -21.57 -4.95
CA LYS A 23 0.36 -21.48 -6.30
C LYS A 23 1.73 -22.14 -6.39
N GLN A 24 2.63 -21.83 -5.46
CA GLN A 24 3.97 -22.40 -5.42
C GLN A 24 3.90 -23.93 -5.33
N ARG A 25 3.11 -24.47 -4.40
CA ARG A 25 2.96 -25.92 -4.25
C ARG A 25 2.37 -26.57 -5.50
N ARG A 26 1.37 -25.94 -6.12
CA ARG A 26 0.78 -26.42 -7.38
C ARG A 26 1.83 -26.53 -8.49
N GLU A 27 2.70 -25.52 -8.60
CA GLU A 27 3.76 -25.45 -9.61
C GLU A 27 4.87 -26.48 -9.33
N GLU A 28 5.22 -26.71 -8.07
CA GLU A 28 6.16 -27.78 -7.65
C GLU A 28 5.66 -29.18 -8.04
N LEU A 29 4.35 -29.41 -8.00
CA LEU A 29 3.70 -30.64 -8.44
C LEU A 29 3.48 -30.70 -9.98
N GLY A 30 3.92 -29.67 -10.72
CA GLY A 30 3.76 -29.61 -12.18
C GLY A 30 2.32 -29.49 -12.65
N MET A 31 1.38 -29.09 -11.78
CA MET A 31 -0.04 -29.03 -12.11
C MET A 31 -0.43 -27.71 -12.77
N THR A 32 -1.21 -27.78 -13.84
CA THR A 32 -1.88 -26.60 -14.39
C THR A 32 -3.02 -26.15 -13.47
N VAL A 33 -3.37 -24.87 -13.50
CA VAL A 33 -4.50 -24.32 -12.72
C VAL A 33 -5.81 -25.04 -13.05
N ALA A 34 -6.03 -25.41 -14.32
CA ALA A 34 -7.24 -26.14 -14.74
C ALA A 34 -7.29 -27.55 -14.14
N ALA A 35 -6.17 -28.28 -14.17
CA ALA A 35 -6.08 -29.63 -13.61
C ALA A 35 -6.26 -29.62 -12.08
N ALA A 36 -5.56 -28.74 -11.38
CA ALA A 36 -5.67 -28.57 -9.93
C ALA A 36 -7.09 -28.12 -9.53
N GLY A 37 -7.68 -27.17 -10.26
CA GLY A 37 -9.04 -26.70 -10.01
C GLY A 37 -10.08 -27.82 -10.15
N LYS A 38 -9.90 -28.74 -11.10
CA LYS A 38 -10.75 -29.92 -11.26
C LYS A 38 -10.54 -30.93 -10.11
N ALA A 39 -9.29 -31.24 -9.79
CA ALA A 39 -8.95 -32.23 -8.75
C ALA A 39 -9.41 -31.81 -7.35
N THR A 40 -9.29 -30.52 -7.02
CA THR A 40 -9.72 -29.95 -5.72
C THR A 40 -11.23 -29.64 -5.68
N GLY A 41 -11.91 -29.68 -6.83
CA GLY A 41 -13.30 -29.25 -6.94
C GLY A 41 -13.54 -27.75 -6.68
N VAL A 42 -12.49 -26.92 -6.68
CA VAL A 42 -12.58 -25.45 -6.55
C VAL A 42 -12.97 -24.82 -7.89
N GLY A 43 -12.58 -25.44 -9.00
CA GLY A 43 -12.70 -24.91 -10.36
C GLY A 43 -11.53 -24.01 -10.75
N GLY A 44 -11.07 -24.11 -12.00
CA GLY A 44 -9.89 -23.39 -12.50
C GLY A 44 -9.94 -21.86 -12.31
N PRO A 45 -11.03 -21.17 -12.73
CA PRO A 45 -11.14 -19.72 -12.55
C PRO A 45 -11.12 -19.28 -11.08
N ASN A 46 -11.79 -20.02 -10.20
CA ASN A 46 -11.80 -19.75 -8.76
C ASN A 46 -10.41 -19.98 -8.16
N LEU A 47 -9.74 -21.08 -8.53
CA LEU A 47 -8.40 -21.38 -8.06
C LEU A 47 -7.41 -20.30 -8.50
N SER A 48 -7.49 -19.82 -9.74
CA SER A 48 -6.67 -18.69 -10.21
C SER A 48 -6.92 -17.40 -9.41
N ALA A 49 -8.17 -17.10 -9.09
CA ALA A 49 -8.52 -15.94 -8.27
C ALA A 49 -8.04 -16.09 -6.81
N ILE A 50 -8.06 -17.32 -6.27
CA ILE A 50 -7.53 -17.62 -4.93
C ILE A 50 -6.01 -17.49 -4.91
N GLU A 51 -5.32 -18.05 -5.90
CA GLU A 51 -3.86 -17.99 -6.03
C GLU A 51 -3.32 -16.57 -6.24
N SER A 52 -4.15 -15.66 -6.75
CA SER A 52 -3.82 -14.23 -6.85
C SER A 52 -4.27 -13.40 -5.64
N GLY A 53 -4.88 -14.03 -4.63
CA GLY A 53 -5.41 -13.36 -3.44
C GLY A 53 -6.65 -12.50 -3.70
N LYS A 54 -7.28 -12.61 -4.87
CA LYS A 54 -8.51 -11.86 -5.24
C LYS A 54 -9.77 -12.53 -4.72
N ARG A 55 -9.70 -13.82 -4.36
CA ARG A 55 -10.82 -14.58 -3.79
C ARG A 55 -10.33 -15.38 -2.59
N LYS A 56 -11.19 -15.51 -1.57
CA LYS A 56 -10.90 -16.31 -0.37
C LYS A 56 -11.12 -17.80 -0.67
N LEU A 57 -10.30 -18.65 -0.06
CA LEU A 57 -10.52 -20.11 -0.07
C LEU A 57 -11.56 -20.45 0.99
N ALA A 58 -12.63 -21.13 0.60
CA ALA A 58 -13.64 -21.60 1.53
C ALA A 58 -13.06 -22.66 2.48
N ALA A 59 -13.41 -22.59 3.78
CA ALA A 59 -12.87 -23.48 4.81
C ALA A 59 -13.01 -24.97 4.45
N PHE A 60 -14.20 -25.37 4.00
CA PHE A 60 -14.49 -26.75 3.64
C PHE A 60 -13.70 -27.26 2.43
N LYS A 61 -13.04 -26.38 1.67
CA LYS A 61 -12.19 -26.74 0.53
C LYS A 61 -10.72 -26.93 0.86
N LEU A 62 -10.26 -26.47 2.02
CA LEU A 62 -8.85 -26.66 2.40
C LEU A 62 -8.44 -28.14 2.51
N PRO A 63 -9.27 -29.08 3.04
CA PRO A 63 -8.92 -30.50 3.07
C PRO A 63 -8.71 -31.10 1.68
N ASP A 64 -9.60 -30.79 0.72
CA ASP A 64 -9.49 -31.24 -0.67
C ASP A 64 -8.19 -30.72 -1.31
N VAL A 65 -7.88 -29.44 -1.08
CA VAL A 65 -6.64 -28.81 -1.57
C VAL A 65 -5.41 -29.47 -0.93
N ALA A 66 -5.43 -29.70 0.38
CA ALA A 66 -4.33 -30.32 1.10
C ALA A 66 -4.02 -31.73 0.61
N GLN A 67 -5.06 -32.52 0.33
CA GLN A 67 -4.91 -33.86 -0.22
C GLN A 67 -4.29 -33.83 -1.63
N VAL A 68 -4.84 -33.01 -2.53
CA VAL A 68 -4.34 -32.90 -3.92
C VAL A 68 -2.94 -32.32 -3.97
N TYR A 69 -2.61 -31.39 -3.08
CA TYR A 69 -1.30 -30.73 -3.03
C TYR A 69 -0.29 -31.48 -2.16
N GLU A 70 -0.64 -32.67 -1.66
CA GLU A 70 0.24 -33.50 -0.84
C GLU A 70 0.88 -32.70 0.30
N LEU A 71 0.07 -31.88 0.99
CA LEU A 71 0.53 -31.02 2.08
C LEU A 71 0.68 -31.80 3.38
N TYR A 72 1.74 -31.51 4.14
CA TYR A 72 1.93 -32.04 5.48
C TYR A 72 1.03 -31.32 6.50
N ASP A 73 0.69 -31.98 7.62
CA ASP A 73 -0.21 -31.43 8.65
C ASP A 73 0.20 -30.04 9.16
N HIS A 74 1.49 -29.77 9.29
CA HIS A 74 2.00 -28.48 9.73
C HIS A 74 1.78 -27.37 8.67
N GLU A 75 1.85 -27.71 7.38
CA GLU A 75 1.54 -26.81 6.29
C GLU A 75 0.05 -26.51 6.24
N VAL A 76 -0.80 -27.55 6.36
CA VAL A 76 -2.26 -27.38 6.42
C VAL A 76 -2.65 -26.48 7.59
N SER A 77 -2.08 -26.73 8.78
CA SER A 77 -2.32 -25.92 9.97
C SER A 77 -1.91 -24.46 9.78
N TYR A 78 -0.84 -24.21 9.03
CA TYR A 78 -0.39 -22.86 8.71
C TYR A 78 -1.31 -22.18 7.68
N LEU A 79 -1.67 -22.88 6.59
CA LEU A 79 -2.58 -22.36 5.58
C LEU A 79 -3.97 -22.07 6.16
N GLU A 80 -4.45 -22.87 7.12
CA GLU A 80 -5.69 -22.61 7.82
C GLU A 80 -5.63 -21.32 8.64
N ARG A 81 -4.49 -21.01 9.28
CA ARG A 81 -4.31 -19.71 9.97
C ARG A 81 -4.42 -18.54 9.01
N LEU A 82 -3.76 -18.62 7.84
CA LEU A 82 -3.86 -17.60 6.81
C LEU A 82 -5.29 -17.47 6.26
N ARG A 83 -5.95 -18.60 6.02
CA ARG A 83 -7.33 -18.65 5.51
C ARG A 83 -8.31 -18.03 6.52
N ALA A 84 -8.22 -18.40 7.79
CA ALA A 84 -9.04 -17.84 8.86
C ALA A 84 -8.78 -16.34 9.03
N GLY A 85 -7.53 -15.90 8.97
CA GLY A 85 -7.21 -14.48 9.07
C GLY A 85 -7.61 -13.66 7.83
N ALA A 86 -7.68 -14.29 6.65
CA ALA A 86 -8.26 -13.70 5.44
C ALA A 86 -9.78 -13.48 5.54
N ASP A 87 -10.48 -14.24 6.37
CA ASP A 87 -11.92 -14.07 6.60
C ASP A 87 -12.26 -12.89 7.53
N ARG A 88 -11.29 -12.36 8.27
CA ARG A 88 -11.48 -11.20 9.15
C ARG A 88 -12.00 -9.99 8.36
N ARG A 89 -13.10 -9.40 8.85
CA ARG A 89 -13.58 -8.10 8.37
C ARG A 89 -12.69 -6.99 8.94
N GLU A 90 -11.94 -6.37 8.05
CA GLU A 90 -11.13 -5.18 8.30
C GLU A 90 -11.92 -3.89 8.03
N TRP A 91 -11.39 -2.79 8.57
CA TRP A 91 -12.00 -1.46 8.48
C TRP A 91 -12.22 -0.94 7.06
N TYR A 92 -11.36 -1.31 6.11
CA TYR A 92 -11.45 -0.80 4.74
C TYR A 92 -12.65 -1.39 3.99
N HIS A 93 -13.19 -2.53 4.43
CA HIS A 93 -14.42 -3.11 3.86
C HIS A 93 -15.67 -2.27 4.11
N ASP A 94 -15.62 -1.31 5.05
CA ASP A 94 -16.74 -0.38 5.27
C ASP A 94 -16.90 0.60 4.09
N TYR A 95 -15.86 0.75 3.26
CA TYR A 95 -15.81 1.71 2.16
C TYR A 95 -15.91 1.08 0.76
N GLU A 96 -16.26 -0.21 0.65
CA GLU A 96 -16.40 -0.92 -0.65
C GLU A 96 -17.42 -0.26 -1.58
N HIS A 97 -18.43 0.41 -1.02
CA HIS A 97 -19.49 1.07 -1.78
C HIS A 97 -19.08 2.41 -2.43
N ILE A 98 -17.91 2.97 -2.06
CA ILE A 98 -17.39 4.25 -2.60
C ILE A 98 -16.05 4.11 -3.34
N TYR A 99 -15.42 2.93 -3.30
CA TYR A 99 -14.12 2.66 -3.91
C TYR A 99 -14.20 1.51 -4.90
N SER A 100 -13.23 1.45 -5.82
CA SER A 100 -13.03 0.28 -6.66
C SER A 100 -12.45 -0.88 -5.85
N ASP A 101 -12.71 -2.11 -6.29
CA ASP A 101 -12.11 -3.31 -5.71
C ASP A 101 -10.58 -3.23 -5.63
N GLU A 102 -9.95 -2.62 -6.64
CA GLU A 102 -8.50 -2.43 -6.68
C GLU A 102 -8.00 -1.45 -5.61
N PHE A 103 -8.73 -0.36 -5.34
CA PHE A 103 -8.37 0.56 -4.26
C PHE A 103 -8.62 -0.05 -2.87
N ILE A 104 -9.68 -0.86 -2.71
CA ILE A 104 -9.89 -1.64 -1.48
C ILE A 104 -8.73 -2.61 -1.24
N ARG A 105 -8.27 -3.28 -2.30
CA ARG A 105 -7.08 -4.14 -2.24
C ARG A 105 -5.82 -3.35 -1.89
N PHE A 106 -5.64 -2.14 -2.44
CA PHE A 106 -4.55 -1.23 -2.06
C PHE A 106 -4.57 -0.91 -0.57
N LEU A 107 -5.72 -0.52 0.00
CA LEU A 107 -5.86 -0.24 1.43
C LEU A 107 -5.54 -1.47 2.28
N GLY A 108 -5.95 -2.65 1.81
CA GLY A 108 -5.61 -3.92 2.46
C GLY A 108 -4.11 -4.21 2.45
N LEU A 109 -3.43 -4.01 1.33
CA LEU A 109 -1.99 -4.20 1.24
C LEU A 109 -1.22 -3.18 2.07
N GLU A 110 -1.60 -1.89 2.03
CA GLU A 110 -1.02 -0.85 2.87
C GLU A 110 -1.18 -1.18 4.37
N ALA A 111 -2.38 -1.60 4.79
CA ALA A 111 -2.65 -1.94 6.18
C ALA A 111 -1.79 -3.12 6.69
N GLY A 112 -1.40 -4.04 5.80
CA GLY A 112 -0.56 -5.19 6.13
C GLY A 112 0.91 -5.03 5.75
N ALA A 113 1.33 -3.85 5.25
CA ALA A 113 2.71 -3.58 4.90
C ALA A 113 3.58 -3.43 6.16
N ALA A 114 4.80 -3.96 6.09
CA ALA A 114 5.83 -3.73 7.10
C ALA A 114 6.57 -2.42 6.81
N ARG A 115 6.79 -2.10 5.53
CA ARG A 115 7.42 -0.87 5.07
C ARG A 115 6.72 -0.30 3.84
N VAL A 116 6.60 1.02 3.77
CA VAL A 116 6.17 1.76 2.58
C VAL A 116 7.22 2.80 2.19
N GLN A 117 7.65 2.79 0.93
CA GLN A 117 8.45 3.85 0.33
C GLN A 117 7.57 4.66 -0.63
N ILE A 118 7.53 5.97 -0.50
CA ILE A 118 6.64 6.85 -1.26
C ILE A 118 7.47 7.93 -1.97
N TYR A 119 7.15 8.17 -3.23
CA TYR A 119 7.53 9.39 -3.93
C TYR A 119 6.27 10.10 -4.44
N GLN A 120 6.15 11.40 -4.16
CA GLN A 120 5.08 12.24 -4.69
C GLN A 120 5.66 13.55 -5.23
N SER A 121 5.47 13.82 -6.53
CA SER A 121 6.01 15.03 -7.17
C SER A 121 5.36 16.33 -6.70
N GLU A 122 4.02 16.34 -6.57
CA GLU A 122 3.25 17.60 -6.54
C GLU A 122 2.29 17.74 -5.35
N VAL A 123 2.06 16.66 -4.59
CA VAL A 123 1.10 16.66 -3.48
C VAL A 123 1.64 15.89 -2.27
N ILE A 124 1.15 16.23 -1.09
CA ILE A 124 1.46 15.47 0.13
C ILE A 124 0.72 14.12 0.08
N PRO A 125 1.37 12.96 0.32
CA PRO A 125 0.70 11.65 0.26
C PRO A 125 -0.37 11.52 1.33
N GLY A 126 -1.41 10.74 1.04
CA GLY A 126 -2.60 10.64 1.91
C GLY A 126 -2.32 10.21 3.35
N LEU A 127 -1.25 9.45 3.58
CA LEU A 127 -0.81 9.06 4.92
C LEU A 127 -0.31 10.23 5.77
N LEU A 128 0.09 11.35 5.16
CA LEU A 128 0.65 12.51 5.83
C LEU A 128 -0.29 13.74 5.74
N GLN A 129 -1.52 13.57 5.24
CA GLN A 129 -2.45 14.69 5.01
C GLN A 129 -3.26 15.07 6.26
N THR A 130 -3.50 16.36 6.48
CA THR A 130 -4.55 16.82 7.38
C THR A 130 -5.93 16.59 6.77
N ALA A 131 -6.98 16.64 7.60
CA ALA A 131 -8.37 16.44 7.15
C ALA A 131 -8.78 17.46 6.06
N ASP A 132 -8.38 18.73 6.21
CA ASP A 132 -8.75 19.79 5.28
C ASP A 132 -7.97 19.73 3.97
N TYR A 133 -6.68 19.38 4.02
CA TYR A 133 -5.91 19.12 2.80
C TYR A 133 -6.48 17.92 2.05
N ALA A 134 -6.81 16.84 2.77
CA ALA A 134 -7.45 15.66 2.20
C ALA A 134 -8.79 15.99 1.53
N ARG A 135 -9.64 16.78 2.21
CA ARG A 135 -10.93 17.23 1.69
C ARG A 135 -10.77 18.08 0.43
N ALA A 136 -9.81 19.00 0.41
CA ALA A 136 -9.50 19.81 -0.77
C ALA A 136 -9.04 18.95 -1.94
N MET A 137 -8.13 17.99 -1.71
CA MET A 137 -7.69 17.03 -2.73
C MET A 137 -8.85 16.18 -3.27
N ILE A 138 -9.73 15.68 -2.41
CA ILE A 138 -10.86 14.84 -2.82
C ILE A 138 -11.87 15.64 -3.64
N LYS A 139 -12.18 16.88 -3.23
CA LYS A 139 -13.08 17.76 -4.01
C LYS A 139 -12.46 18.18 -5.35
N GLY A 140 -11.14 18.34 -5.41
CA GLY A 140 -10.41 18.70 -6.62
C GLY A 140 -10.08 17.52 -7.56
N GLY A 141 -10.17 16.28 -7.08
CA GLY A 141 -9.73 15.05 -7.76
C GLY A 141 -10.55 14.61 -8.97
N GLY A 142 -11.48 15.44 -9.45
CA GLY A 142 -12.20 15.25 -10.71
C GLY A 142 -13.72 15.13 -10.56
N PRO A 143 -14.46 15.21 -11.69
CA PRO A 143 -15.92 15.29 -11.70
C PRO A 143 -16.62 13.99 -11.29
N TYR A 144 -15.88 12.89 -11.11
CA TYR A 144 -16.42 11.56 -10.85
C TYR A 144 -16.61 11.25 -9.36
N ILE A 145 -16.11 12.10 -8.46
CA ILE A 145 -16.31 11.93 -7.03
C ILE A 145 -17.63 12.58 -6.64
N ARG A 146 -18.57 11.80 -6.14
CA ARG A 146 -19.86 12.33 -5.68
C ARG A 146 -19.63 13.16 -4.41
N PRO A 147 -20.22 14.37 -4.31
CA PRO A 147 -20.06 15.21 -3.12
C PRO A 147 -20.44 14.50 -1.79
N VAL A 148 -21.43 13.60 -1.85
CA VAL A 148 -21.88 12.81 -0.70
C VAL A 148 -20.82 11.82 -0.17
N ASP A 149 -19.85 11.42 -1.00
CA ASP A 149 -18.80 10.48 -0.63
C ASP A 149 -17.58 11.17 0.01
N VAL A 150 -17.50 12.50 -0.02
CA VAL A 150 -16.29 13.25 0.37
C VAL A 150 -15.90 12.97 1.81
N ASP A 151 -16.84 13.05 2.76
CA ASP A 151 -16.51 12.89 4.18
C ASP A 151 -16.08 11.46 4.51
N GLN A 152 -16.70 10.45 3.90
CA GLN A 152 -16.26 9.05 4.05
C GLN A 152 -14.86 8.82 3.45
N ARG A 153 -14.52 9.48 2.34
CA ARG A 153 -13.17 9.42 1.75
C ARG A 153 -12.12 10.13 2.60
N VAL A 154 -12.50 11.20 3.30
CA VAL A 154 -11.62 11.86 4.28
C VAL A 154 -11.44 10.95 5.50
N GLU A 155 -12.52 10.37 6.02
CA GLU A 155 -12.48 9.46 7.17
C GLU A 155 -11.59 8.24 6.89
N SER A 156 -11.78 7.57 5.75
CA SER A 156 -10.96 6.43 5.35
C SER A 156 -9.48 6.81 5.27
N ARG A 157 -9.17 8.01 4.77
CA ARG A 157 -7.80 8.51 4.66
C ARG A 157 -7.16 8.74 6.03
N LEU A 158 -7.86 9.38 6.96
CA LEU A 158 -7.37 9.59 8.32
C LEU A 158 -7.26 8.27 9.10
N ARG A 159 -8.14 7.29 8.82
CA ARG A 159 -8.08 5.96 9.45
C ARG A 159 -6.80 5.21 9.09
N ARG A 160 -6.25 5.39 7.87
CA ARG A 160 -4.96 4.82 7.44
C ARG A 160 -3.80 5.30 8.33
N GLN A 161 -3.82 6.57 8.74
CA GLN A 161 -2.74 7.22 9.49
C GLN A 161 -2.53 6.63 10.89
N ARG A 162 -3.50 5.88 11.41
CA ARG A 162 -3.33 5.14 12.68
C ARG A 162 -2.18 4.13 12.64
N ARG A 163 -1.72 3.72 11.46
CA ARG A 163 -0.53 2.87 11.30
C ARG A 163 0.79 3.60 11.57
N LEU A 164 0.80 4.93 11.61
CA LEU A 164 2.01 5.72 11.82
C LEU A 164 2.47 5.78 13.28
N SER A 165 1.68 5.25 14.22
CA SER A 165 1.98 5.29 15.66
C SER A 165 1.70 3.94 16.33
N GLY A 166 2.24 3.77 17.55
CA GLY A 166 2.03 2.59 18.40
C GLY A 166 2.99 1.44 18.16
N ASP A 167 2.81 0.36 18.93
CA ASP A 167 3.63 -0.85 18.83
C ASP A 167 3.37 -1.53 17.48
N ASN A 168 4.43 -1.71 16.68
CA ASN A 168 4.40 -2.16 15.27
C ASN A 168 3.91 -1.11 14.26
N SER A 169 4.18 0.17 14.50
CA SER A 169 4.03 1.25 13.51
C SER A 169 4.64 0.89 12.16
N LEU A 170 4.05 1.41 11.09
CA LEU A 170 4.56 1.26 9.73
C LEU A 170 5.93 1.95 9.57
N ASP A 171 6.93 1.24 9.03
CA ASP A 171 8.17 1.87 8.55
C ASP A 171 7.85 2.64 7.26
N ILE A 172 7.94 3.97 7.32
CA ILE A 172 7.55 4.83 6.20
C ILE A 172 8.68 5.79 5.83
N SER A 173 9.02 5.79 4.55
CA SER A 173 10.00 6.72 3.95
C SER A 173 9.32 7.47 2.81
N VAL A 174 9.33 8.80 2.85
CA VAL A 174 8.64 9.64 1.87
C VAL A 174 9.60 10.65 1.27
N VAL A 175 9.67 10.68 -0.05
CA VAL A 175 10.33 11.75 -0.82
C VAL A 175 9.26 12.61 -1.48
N LEU A 176 9.21 13.88 -1.11
CA LEU A 176 8.30 14.88 -1.66
C LEU A 176 9.04 15.72 -2.69
N GLY A 177 8.48 15.93 -3.87
CA GLY A 177 8.93 16.99 -4.75
C GLY A 177 8.76 18.36 -4.07
N GLN A 178 9.70 19.28 -4.26
CA GLN A 178 9.60 20.64 -3.71
C GLN A 178 8.28 21.34 -4.11
N ALA A 179 7.73 21.01 -5.28
CA ALA A 179 6.42 21.49 -5.73
C ALA A 179 5.27 21.14 -4.76
N ALA A 180 5.33 19.98 -4.10
CA ALA A 180 4.33 19.55 -3.12
C ALA A 180 4.23 20.49 -1.89
N LEU A 181 5.31 21.21 -1.58
CA LEU A 181 5.33 22.20 -0.50
C LEU A 181 4.72 23.54 -0.93
N LEU A 182 4.68 23.80 -2.23
CA LEU A 182 4.27 25.09 -2.81
C LEU A 182 2.83 25.07 -3.34
N GLN A 183 2.31 23.88 -3.68
CA GLN A 183 0.98 23.74 -4.24
C GLN A 183 -0.09 24.08 -3.19
N ARG A 184 -0.82 25.18 -3.41
CA ARG A 184 -1.84 25.73 -2.49
C ARG A 184 -3.16 24.96 -2.50
N VAL A 185 -3.10 23.66 -2.29
CA VAL A 185 -4.27 22.79 -2.15
C VAL A 185 -5.13 23.28 -0.98
N GLY A 186 -6.38 23.65 -1.28
CA GLY A 186 -7.30 24.22 -0.29
C GLY A 186 -7.00 25.66 0.12
N GLY A 187 -6.05 26.33 -0.53
CA GLY A 187 -5.61 27.69 -0.22
C GLY A 187 -4.50 27.76 0.83
N SER A 188 -3.98 28.97 1.08
CA SER A 188 -2.79 29.18 1.92
C SER A 188 -2.97 28.70 3.36
N ALA A 189 -4.15 28.88 3.97
CA ALA A 189 -4.40 28.45 5.34
C ALA A 189 -4.37 26.91 5.50
N VAL A 190 -4.93 26.18 4.53
CA VAL A 190 -4.92 24.71 4.51
C VAL A 190 -3.51 24.17 4.28
N LEU A 191 -2.77 24.77 3.34
CA LEU A 191 -1.37 24.41 3.11
C LEU A 191 -0.50 24.70 4.34
N ARG A 192 -0.71 25.83 5.03
CA ARG A 192 0.02 26.16 6.26
C ARG A 192 -0.13 25.06 7.31
N ALA A 193 -1.38 24.73 7.66
CA ALA A 193 -1.69 23.68 8.63
C ALA A 193 -1.13 22.31 8.19
N GLN A 194 -1.11 22.04 6.88
CA GLN A 194 -0.51 20.83 6.34
C GLN A 194 1.01 20.78 6.52
N LEU A 195 1.72 21.88 6.32
CA LEU A 195 3.17 21.93 6.51
C LEU A 195 3.56 21.88 7.98
N GLU A 196 2.78 22.50 8.87
CA GLU A 196 2.94 22.38 10.33
C GLU A 196 2.83 20.92 10.76
N HIS A 197 1.78 20.22 10.32
CA HIS A 197 1.58 18.80 10.58
C HIS A 197 2.73 17.93 10.04
N LEU A 198 3.25 18.25 8.84
CA LEU A 198 4.38 17.52 8.25
C LEU A 198 5.65 17.66 9.09
N ILE A 199 5.90 18.83 9.68
CA ILE A 199 7.04 19.08 10.57
C ILE A 199 6.92 18.23 11.84
N GLU A 200 5.72 18.10 12.41
CA GLU A 200 5.46 17.25 13.58
C GLU A 200 5.74 15.77 13.27
N LEU A 201 5.17 15.24 12.18
CA LEU A 201 5.38 13.84 11.76
C LEU A 201 6.86 13.53 11.46
N ALA A 202 7.54 14.46 10.81
CA ALA A 202 8.95 14.34 10.47
C ALA A 202 9.88 14.47 11.70
N ALA A 203 9.39 14.94 12.85
CA ALA A 203 10.13 14.95 14.11
C ALA A 203 10.05 13.62 14.84
N GLU A 204 8.90 12.95 14.79
CA GLU A 204 8.65 11.71 15.53
C GLU A 204 9.22 10.48 14.81
N GLN A 205 8.58 10.05 13.71
CA GLN A 205 8.71 8.67 13.25
C GLN A 205 8.82 8.49 11.72
N VAL A 206 8.49 9.52 10.93
CA VAL A 206 8.48 9.44 9.46
C VAL A 206 9.77 10.00 8.86
N ASP A 207 10.45 9.26 7.97
CA ASP A 207 11.55 9.81 7.17
C ASP A 207 10.98 10.62 6.00
N VAL A 208 10.78 11.92 6.22
CA VAL A 208 10.34 12.86 5.18
C VAL A 208 11.55 13.58 4.59
N ARG A 209 11.73 13.44 3.28
CA ARG A 209 12.75 14.14 2.50
C ARG A 209 12.15 14.95 1.37
N VAL A 210 12.85 15.99 0.97
CA VAL A 210 12.42 16.87 -0.13
C VAL A 210 13.40 16.71 -1.30
N MET A 211 12.87 16.37 -2.47
CA MET A 211 13.56 16.44 -3.75
C MET A 211 13.57 17.91 -4.21
N PRO A 212 14.72 18.61 -4.18
CA PRO A 212 14.79 20.01 -4.54
C PRO A 212 14.71 20.20 -6.06
N PHE A 213 14.28 21.37 -6.53
CA PHE A 213 14.28 21.68 -7.97
C PHE A 213 15.68 21.63 -8.60
N THR A 214 16.73 21.79 -7.79
CA THR A 214 18.14 21.68 -8.23
C THR A 214 18.57 20.24 -8.55
N ALA A 215 17.77 19.22 -8.21
CA ALA A 215 18.08 17.82 -8.53
C ALA A 215 18.01 17.50 -10.04
N GLY A 216 17.37 18.36 -10.83
CA GLY A 216 17.24 18.19 -12.28
C GLY A 216 16.42 16.96 -12.68
N ALA A 217 16.75 16.36 -13.82
CA ALA A 217 16.06 15.17 -14.30
C ALA A 217 16.41 13.93 -13.45
N HIS A 218 15.39 13.18 -13.05
CA HIS A 218 15.52 11.93 -12.30
C HIS A 218 14.34 10.98 -12.64
N PRO A 219 14.42 9.66 -12.32
CA PRO A 219 13.47 8.66 -12.84
C PRO A 219 11.99 8.85 -12.47
N LEU A 220 11.71 9.61 -11.40
CA LEU A 220 10.37 9.80 -10.85
C LEU A 220 9.78 11.19 -11.12
N ILE A 221 10.49 12.07 -11.84
CA ILE A 221 10.05 13.44 -12.10
C ILE A 221 8.66 13.44 -12.76
N GLY A 222 7.71 14.21 -12.21
CA GLY A 222 6.33 14.30 -12.71
C GLY A 222 5.48 13.05 -12.47
N ASN A 223 5.95 12.10 -11.66
CA ASN A 223 5.24 10.86 -11.36
C ASN A 223 4.99 10.70 -9.84
N SER A 224 4.28 9.65 -9.48
CA SER A 224 4.12 9.15 -8.12
C SER A 224 4.40 7.66 -8.08
N ALA A 225 4.85 7.17 -6.93
CA ALA A 225 5.08 5.75 -6.71
C ALA A 225 4.95 5.42 -5.23
N GLU A 226 4.23 4.34 -4.89
CA GLU A 226 4.21 3.79 -3.54
C GLU A 226 4.61 2.31 -3.60
N LEU A 227 5.68 1.94 -2.91
CA LEU A 227 6.22 0.59 -2.90
C LEU A 227 6.00 -0.05 -1.53
N PHE A 228 5.25 -1.15 -1.51
CA PHE A 228 4.92 -1.91 -0.32
C PHE A 228 5.87 -3.09 -0.16
N THR A 229 6.46 -3.20 1.03
CA THR A 229 7.25 -4.36 1.47
C THR A 229 6.56 -5.00 2.67
N PHE A 230 6.49 -6.33 2.67
CA PHE A 230 5.76 -7.11 3.68
C PHE A 230 6.74 -7.85 4.59
N ALA A 231 6.27 -8.23 5.79
CA ALA A 231 7.10 -8.95 6.77
C ALA A 231 7.49 -10.35 6.28
N SER A 232 6.59 -11.04 5.56
CA SER A 232 6.88 -12.33 4.95
C SER A 232 7.78 -12.14 3.73
N SER A 233 8.99 -12.70 3.78
CA SER A 233 9.95 -12.67 2.67
C SER A 233 9.49 -13.45 1.44
N ARG A 234 8.41 -14.24 1.56
CA ARG A 234 7.77 -14.93 0.43
C ARG A 234 6.88 -14.03 -0.40
N LEU A 235 6.39 -12.93 0.19
CA LEU A 235 5.56 -11.98 -0.52
C LEU A 235 6.46 -11.07 -1.37
N PRO A 236 6.20 -10.92 -2.68
CA PRO A 236 6.90 -9.92 -3.46
C PRO A 236 6.52 -8.52 -2.96
N LYS A 237 7.38 -7.54 -3.22
CA LYS A 237 6.97 -6.14 -3.05
C LYS A 237 5.88 -5.81 -4.07
N VAL A 238 4.99 -4.88 -3.73
CA VAL A 238 3.94 -4.42 -4.64
C VAL A 238 4.11 -2.93 -4.87
N LEU A 239 4.11 -2.53 -6.13
CA LEU A 239 4.10 -1.14 -6.53
C LEU A 239 2.66 -0.70 -6.79
N TRP A 240 2.25 0.39 -6.17
CA TRP A 240 1.06 1.15 -6.53
C TRP A 240 1.43 2.27 -7.49
N GLN A 241 0.71 2.34 -8.61
CA GLN A 241 0.83 3.39 -9.60
C GLN A 241 -0.53 3.97 -9.92
N GLU A 242 -0.57 5.29 -10.05
CA GLU A 242 -1.74 6.03 -10.48
C GLU A 242 -1.41 6.84 -11.72
N THR A 243 -2.33 6.85 -12.65
CA THR A 243 -2.39 7.77 -13.78
C THR A 243 -3.71 8.53 -13.72
N VAL A 244 -3.91 9.47 -14.63
CA VAL A 244 -5.18 10.22 -14.71
C VAL A 244 -6.40 9.31 -14.90
N THR A 245 -6.24 8.15 -15.55
CA THR A 245 -7.36 7.28 -15.94
C THR A 245 -7.27 5.86 -15.39
N SER A 246 -6.17 5.49 -14.74
CA SER A 246 -5.97 4.15 -14.20
C SER A 246 -5.24 4.18 -12.87
N GLN A 247 -5.53 3.16 -12.07
CA GLN A 247 -4.75 2.80 -10.91
C GLN A 247 -4.30 1.35 -11.12
N ALA A 248 -3.16 0.95 -10.56
CA ALA A 248 -2.66 -0.39 -10.75
C ALA A 248 -1.83 -0.87 -9.54
N LEU A 249 -2.11 -2.09 -9.09
CA LEU A 249 -1.21 -2.86 -8.25
C LEU A 249 -0.30 -3.74 -9.12
N VAL A 250 1.00 -3.46 -9.11
CA VAL A 250 2.01 -4.13 -9.92
C VAL A 250 2.93 -4.97 -9.04
N ASP A 251 2.90 -6.29 -9.23
CA ASP A 251 3.73 -7.27 -8.53
C ASP A 251 4.73 -8.00 -9.47
N LYS A 252 4.78 -7.59 -10.75
CA LYS A 252 5.74 -8.14 -11.73
C LYS A 252 7.17 -7.81 -11.31
N ARG A 253 7.96 -8.84 -11.01
CA ARG A 253 9.34 -8.73 -10.51
C ARG A 253 10.21 -7.68 -11.23
N SER A 254 10.20 -7.66 -12.57
CA SER A 254 11.01 -6.70 -13.32
C SER A 254 10.60 -5.24 -13.05
N LYS A 255 9.29 -4.98 -12.96
CA LYS A 255 8.75 -3.64 -12.70
C LYS A 255 8.95 -3.20 -11.25
N VAL A 256 8.82 -4.13 -10.32
CA VAL A 256 9.14 -3.89 -8.91
C VAL A 256 10.62 -3.55 -8.70
N LEU A 257 11.53 -4.21 -9.43
CA LEU A 257 12.96 -3.89 -9.38
C LEU A 257 13.26 -2.50 -9.96
N GLU A 258 12.69 -2.16 -11.13
CA GLU A 258 12.80 -0.81 -11.72
C GLU A 258 12.32 0.28 -10.74
N ALA A 259 11.16 0.07 -10.11
CA ALA A 259 10.61 1.03 -9.14
C ALA A 259 11.43 1.12 -7.85
N THR A 260 11.95 -0.02 -7.36
CA THR A 260 12.85 -0.03 -6.18
C THR A 260 14.09 0.82 -6.46
N ALA A 261 14.77 0.57 -7.59
CA ALA A 261 15.96 1.34 -7.96
C ALA A 261 15.65 2.84 -8.13
N SER A 262 14.48 3.18 -8.69
CA SER A 262 14.06 4.57 -8.86
C SER A 262 13.77 5.28 -7.53
N LEU A 263 13.17 4.58 -6.56
CA LEU A 263 12.90 5.11 -5.23
C LEU A 263 14.18 5.25 -4.39
N ASP A 264 15.12 4.31 -4.55
CA ASP A 264 16.42 4.37 -3.88
C ASP A 264 17.26 5.55 -4.43
N ASP A 265 17.33 5.73 -5.77
CA ASP A 265 17.96 6.91 -6.39
C ASP A 265 17.30 8.23 -5.94
N ALA A 266 15.97 8.26 -5.82
CA ALA A 266 15.26 9.44 -5.30
C ALA A 266 15.63 9.75 -3.84
N MET A 267 15.83 8.73 -3.01
CA MET A 267 16.23 8.88 -1.61
C MET A 267 17.66 9.42 -1.46
N GLU A 268 18.57 9.04 -2.36
CA GLU A 268 19.96 9.51 -2.41
C GLU A 268 20.07 10.96 -2.89
N ARG A 269 19.24 11.36 -3.86
CA ARG A 269 19.24 12.74 -4.42
C ARG A 269 18.46 13.74 -3.59
N ALA A 270 17.47 13.28 -2.83
CA ALA A 270 16.69 14.15 -1.96
C ALA A 270 17.58 14.78 -0.88
N LEU A 271 17.18 15.95 -0.41
CA LEU A 271 17.81 16.57 0.75
C LEU A 271 17.75 15.61 1.94
N ASN A 272 18.79 15.61 2.77
CA ASN A 272 18.75 14.86 4.02
C ASN A 272 17.62 15.37 4.93
N ARG A 273 17.29 14.62 6.00
CA ARG A 273 16.18 14.96 6.92
C ARG A 273 16.28 16.37 7.49
N LYS A 274 17.48 16.83 7.86
CA LYS A 274 17.69 18.16 8.45
C LYS A 274 17.40 19.27 7.45
N ASP A 275 17.97 19.15 6.24
CA ASP A 275 17.84 20.17 5.20
C ASP A 275 16.41 20.18 4.61
N SER A 276 15.78 19.01 4.53
CA SER A 276 14.35 18.88 4.18
C SER A 276 13.45 19.62 5.18
N LEU A 277 13.67 19.42 6.49
CA LEU A 277 12.94 20.14 7.54
C LEU A 277 13.20 21.65 7.50
N ALA A 278 14.42 22.07 7.17
CA ALA A 278 14.74 23.49 7.00
C ALA A 278 13.95 24.11 5.84
N LEU A 279 13.90 23.43 4.69
CA LEU A 279 13.14 23.88 3.53
C LEU A 279 11.63 23.91 3.79
N ILE A 280 11.07 22.91 4.48
CA ILE A 280 9.63 22.91 4.84
C ILE A 280 9.31 24.12 5.74
N ARG A 281 10.17 24.43 6.72
CA ARG A 281 9.99 25.60 7.60
C ARG A 281 10.18 26.93 6.87
N GLU A 282 11.07 26.97 5.88
CA GLU A 282 11.25 28.14 5.03
C GLU A 282 9.98 28.45 4.26
N VAL A 283 9.44 27.47 3.52
CA VAL A 283 8.19 27.61 2.78
C VAL A 283 7.02 27.98 3.71
N LEU A 284 6.95 27.39 4.90
CA LEU A 284 5.93 27.73 5.90
C LEU A 284 5.96 29.22 6.30
N ARG A 285 7.16 29.81 6.46
CA ARG A 285 7.34 31.24 6.75
C ARG A 285 7.01 32.14 5.56
N GLU A 286 7.07 31.64 4.33
CA GLU A 286 6.66 32.42 3.15
C GLU A 286 5.13 32.46 2.96
N LEU A 287 4.40 31.63 3.71
CA LEU A 287 2.93 31.61 3.70
C LEU A 287 2.31 32.56 4.75
N GLU A 288 3.10 33.21 5.62
CA GLU A 288 2.63 34.30 6.51
C GLU A 288 2.22 35.54 5.73
#